data_AF-A0A444XF75-F1
#
_entry.id   AF-A0A444XF75-F1
#
_cell.length_a   1.000
_cell.length_b   1.000
_cell.length_c   1.000
_cell.angle_alpha   90.00
_cell.angle_beta   90.00
_cell.angle_gamma   90.00
#
_symmetry.space_group_name_H-M   'P 1'
#
loop_
_entity.id
_entity.type
_entity.pdbx_description
1 polymer ?
#
loop_
_entity_poly.entity_id
_entity_poly.type
_entity_poly.pdbx_seq_one_letter_code
_entity_poly.pdbx_strand_id
1 'polypeptide(L)'
;MTRGVVACKKRWYKINKTVAQFASCYDQASRNIRSGTNADDIKEFAYKLYSTNYETQLADEPGVDSPVRPQGSKKSKRKGKGKVQMSEDFSEKKSSIVKKLFLMEDIKNVRENELMDREKEREEEREHRAKIMTIKENELQIQAAMKEQELKT
;
A
#
# COMPACT_ATOMS: atom_id res chain seq x y z
N MET A 1 -12.58 -20.67 -13.21
CA MET A 1 -12.06 -19.28 -13.21
C MET A 1 -11.27 -18.94 -11.93
N THR A 2 -10.31 -19.78 -11.49
CA THR A 2 -9.68 -19.65 -10.15
C THR A 2 -8.18 -19.34 -10.16
N ARG A 3 -7.50 -19.46 -11.30
CA ARG A 3 -6.03 -19.32 -11.39
C ARG A 3 -5.55 -17.87 -11.22
N GLY A 4 -6.31 -16.89 -11.72
CA GLY A 4 -5.98 -15.46 -11.60
C GLY A 4 -6.05 -14.95 -10.16
N VAL A 5 -7.08 -15.34 -9.41
CA VAL A 5 -7.27 -14.93 -8.01
C VAL A 5 -6.16 -15.47 -7.10
N VAL A 6 -5.77 -16.73 -7.30
CA VAL A 6 -4.66 -17.35 -6.53
C VAL A 6 -3.32 -16.67 -6.84
N ALA A 7 -3.07 -16.31 -8.09
CA ALA A 7 -1.85 -15.59 -8.48
C ALA A 7 -1.82 -14.17 -7.88
N CYS A 8 -2.94 -13.44 -7.94
CA CYS A 8 -3.06 -12.12 -7.32
C CYS A 8 -2.84 -12.17 -5.81
N LYS A 9 -3.44 -13.13 -5.11
CA LYS A 9 -3.27 -13.31 -3.66
C LYS A 9 -1.80 -13.59 -3.29
N LYS A 10 -1.12 -14.45 -4.06
CA LYS A 10 0.32 -14.74 -3.86
C LYS A 10 1.18 -13.50 -4.10
N ARG A 11 0.89 -12.71 -5.13
CA ARG A 11 1.63 -11.48 -5.44
C ARG A 11 1.43 -10.42 -4.36
N TRP A 12 0.19 -10.25 -3.90
CA TRP A 12 -0.15 -9.34 -2.79
C TRP A 12 0.60 -9.72 -1.52
N TYR A 13 0.63 -11.01 -1.17
CA TYR A 13 1.36 -11.48 0.01
C TYR A 13 2.86 -11.16 -0.04
N LYS A 14 3.49 -11.32 -1.22
CA LYS A 14 4.91 -10.95 -1.41
C LYS A 14 5.14 -9.44 -1.22
N ILE A 15 4.27 -8.62 -1.79
CA ILE A 15 4.35 -7.16 -1.63
C ILE A 15 4.18 -6.77 -0.16
N ASN A 16 3.14 -7.28 0.50
CA ASN A 16 2.89 -7.01 1.92
C ASN A 16 4.05 -7.46 2.82
N LYS A 17 4.66 -8.62 2.52
CA LYS A 17 5.85 -9.08 3.25
C LYS A 17 6.98 -8.04 3.17
N THR A 18 7.30 -7.55 1.97
CA THR A 18 8.35 -6.54 1.80
C THR A 18 8.00 -5.19 2.43
N VAL A 19 6.73 -4.77 2.36
CA VAL A 19 6.26 -3.53 2.98
C VAL A 19 6.37 -3.63 4.51
N ALA A 20 5.97 -4.76 5.10
CA ALA A 20 6.07 -4.97 6.55
C ALA A 20 7.52 -4.97 7.04
N GLN A 21 8.43 -5.60 6.28
CA GLN A 21 9.88 -5.57 6.57
C GLN A 21 10.44 -4.15 6.52
N PHE A 22 10.06 -3.36 5.50
CA PHE A 22 10.49 -1.96 5.41
C PHE A 22 9.91 -1.09 6.53
N ALA A 23 8.64 -1.29 6.89
CA ALA A 23 8.00 -0.56 7.98
C ALA A 23 8.76 -0.74 9.31
N SER A 24 9.18 -1.98 9.63
CA SER A 24 10.04 -2.21 10.81
C SER A 24 11.38 -1.48 10.75
N CYS A 25 12.02 -1.41 9.57
CA CYS A 25 13.24 -0.62 9.41
C CYS A 25 13.00 0.89 9.56
N TYR A 26 11.87 1.38 9.08
CA TYR A 26 11.49 2.78 9.22
C TYR A 26 11.20 3.15 10.68
N ASP A 27 10.51 2.28 11.42
CA ASP A 27 10.29 2.45 12.86
C ASP A 27 11.62 2.45 13.63
N GLN A 28 12.55 1.57 13.23
CA GLN A 28 13.89 1.51 13.82
C GLN A 28 14.69 2.78 13.53
N ALA A 29 14.63 3.30 12.30
CA ALA A 29 15.29 4.54 11.92
C ALA A 29 14.70 5.74 12.67
N SER A 30 13.38 5.79 12.79
CA SER A 30 12.65 6.87 13.48
C SER A 30 12.94 6.92 14.98
N ARG A 31 13.35 5.80 15.59
CA ARG A 31 13.80 5.79 16.99
C ARG A 31 15.21 6.35 17.19
N ASN A 32 16.00 6.48 16.12
CA ASN A 32 17.38 6.99 16.14
C ASN A 32 17.47 8.48 15.80
N ILE A 33 16.36 9.22 15.89
CA ILE A 33 16.30 10.66 15.62
C ILE A 33 17.18 11.41 16.64
N ARG A 34 18.06 12.27 16.13
CA ARG A 34 18.83 13.23 16.93
C ARG A 34 18.40 14.65 16.57
N SER A 35 18.75 15.62 17.41
CA SER A 35 18.46 17.03 17.09
C SER A 35 19.05 17.41 15.73
N GLY A 36 18.21 17.93 14.83
CA GLY A 36 18.59 18.29 13.46
C GLY A 36 18.38 17.22 12.39
N THR A 37 17.87 16.03 12.74
CA THR A 37 17.53 15.00 11.74
C THR A 37 16.22 15.36 11.01
N ASN A 38 16.25 15.38 9.69
CA ASN A 38 15.08 15.64 8.85
C ASN A 38 14.38 14.31 8.43
N ALA A 39 13.18 14.41 7.85
CA ALA A 39 12.41 13.23 7.42
C ALA A 39 13.10 12.40 6.31
N ASP A 40 13.86 13.05 5.43
CA ASP A 40 14.61 12.40 4.37
C ASP A 40 15.80 11.61 4.93
N ASP A 41 16.48 12.10 5.96
CA ASP A 41 17.57 11.42 6.66
C ASP A 41 17.06 10.13 7.32
N ILE A 42 15.89 10.18 7.96
CA ILE A 42 15.23 9.01 8.56
C ILE A 42 14.93 7.98 7.48
N LYS A 43 14.39 8.44 6.35
CA LYS A 43 14.06 7.59 5.21
C LYS A 43 15.32 6.95 4.61
N GLU A 44 16.40 7.70 4.45
CA GLU A 44 17.69 7.19 3.96
C GLU A 44 18.28 6.14 4.90
N PHE A 45 18.20 6.37 6.22
CA PHE A 45 18.68 5.42 7.21
C PHE A 45 17.83 4.14 7.25
N ALA A 46 16.51 4.26 7.13
CA ALA A 46 15.60 3.12 6.99
C ALA A 46 15.94 2.25 5.77
N TYR A 47 16.31 2.88 4.65
CA TYR A 47 16.79 2.15 3.48
C TYR A 47 18.10 1.42 3.74
N LYS A 48 19.10 2.07 4.36
CA LYS A 48 20.37 1.41 4.69
C LYS A 48 20.16 0.19 5.60
N LEU A 49 19.26 0.30 6.58
CA LEU A 49 18.87 -0.82 7.44
C LEU A 49 18.18 -1.93 6.66
N TYR A 50 17.20 -1.58 5.81
CA TYR A 50 16.48 -2.56 5.00
C TYR A 50 17.40 -3.30 4.02
N SER A 51 18.28 -2.58 3.33
CA SER A 51 19.26 -3.14 2.40
C SER A 51 20.19 -4.13 3.12
N THR A 52 20.72 -3.73 4.27
CA THR A 52 21.65 -4.58 5.04
C THR A 52 20.99 -5.86 5.55
N ASN A 53 19.71 -5.79 5.94
CA ASN A 53 19.01 -6.91 6.56
C ASN A 53 18.29 -7.83 5.56
N TYR A 54 17.92 -7.33 4.37
CA TYR A 54 17.02 -8.04 3.45
C TYR A 54 17.49 -8.12 1.99
N GLU A 55 18.51 -7.37 1.53
CA GLU A 55 19.02 -7.50 0.14
C GLU A 55 19.78 -8.81 -0.11
N THR A 56 20.19 -9.53 0.94
CA THR A 56 20.80 -10.86 0.83
C THR A 56 19.82 -11.98 0.43
N GLN A 57 18.49 -11.75 0.43
CA GLN A 57 17.49 -12.78 0.09
C GLN A 57 16.94 -12.71 -1.35
N LEU A 58 17.50 -11.87 -2.23
CA LEU A 58 17.07 -11.76 -3.64
C LEU A 58 17.96 -12.53 -4.63
N ALA A 59 18.98 -13.25 -4.14
CA ALA A 59 19.75 -14.22 -4.92
C ALA A 59 19.44 -15.63 -4.40
N ASP A 60 19.08 -16.52 -5.32
CA ASP A 60 18.95 -17.98 -5.17
C ASP A 60 17.66 -18.55 -4.55
N GLU A 61 16.76 -18.98 -5.43
CA GLU A 61 15.99 -20.23 -5.26
C GLU A 61 16.06 -21.00 -6.59
N PRO A 62 16.81 -22.12 -6.69
CA PRO A 62 16.85 -22.95 -7.88
C PRO A 62 15.56 -23.79 -8.00
N GLY A 63 14.81 -23.53 -9.07
CA GLY A 63 13.58 -24.25 -9.40
C GLY A 63 13.82 -25.73 -9.70
N VAL A 64 13.03 -26.55 -9.02
CA VAL A 64 12.87 -28.01 -9.07
C VAL A 64 12.89 -28.70 -10.45
N ASP A 65 13.53 -29.86 -10.40
CA ASP A 65 13.63 -31.04 -11.26
C ASP A 65 12.61 -31.29 -12.39
N SER A 66 13.13 -31.63 -13.59
CA SER A 66 12.44 -32.37 -14.67
C SER A 66 13.41 -32.75 -15.82
N PRO A 67 13.13 -33.82 -16.60
CA PRO A 67 14.05 -34.96 -16.70
C PRO A 67 14.99 -35.00 -17.93
N VAL A 68 16.12 -35.67 -17.70
CA VAL A 68 17.14 -36.24 -18.60
C VAL A 68 16.88 -36.19 -20.13
N ARG A 69 17.81 -35.55 -20.86
CA ARG A 69 18.30 -36.04 -22.16
C ARG A 69 19.78 -35.63 -22.37
N PRO A 70 20.71 -36.56 -22.71
CA PRO A 70 22.14 -36.23 -22.72
C PRO A 70 22.67 -35.72 -24.06
N GLN A 71 23.63 -34.80 -23.93
CA GLN A 71 24.85 -34.52 -24.69
C GLN A 71 24.82 -34.47 -26.24
N GLY A 72 24.91 -33.23 -26.76
CA GLY A 72 25.44 -32.91 -28.09
C GLY A 72 26.57 -31.89 -27.96
N SER A 73 27.82 -32.35 -28.05
CA SER A 73 29.04 -31.57 -27.91
C SER A 73 29.34 -30.72 -29.16
N LYS A 74 29.42 -29.39 -29.02
CA LYS A 74 30.28 -28.55 -29.88
C LYS A 74 31.07 -27.53 -29.09
N LYS A 75 32.39 -27.71 -29.21
CA LYS A 75 33.50 -26.97 -28.63
C LYS A 75 33.65 -25.63 -29.35
N SER A 76 33.61 -24.51 -28.62
CA SER A 76 34.27 -23.28 -29.07
C SER A 76 34.91 -22.60 -27.87
N LYS A 77 36.23 -22.58 -27.88
CA LYS A 77 37.11 -22.02 -26.86
C LYS A 77 37.19 -20.51 -27.12
N ARG A 78 36.67 -19.67 -26.23
CA ARG A 78 37.10 -18.26 -26.15
C ARG A 78 37.61 -17.96 -24.75
N LYS A 79 38.91 -17.66 -24.71
CA LYS A 79 39.66 -17.16 -23.56
C LYS A 79 39.09 -15.80 -23.12
N GLY A 80 39.09 -15.57 -21.80
CA GLY A 80 39.63 -14.32 -21.23
C GLY A 80 38.64 -13.18 -20.95
N LYS A 81 38.22 -13.10 -19.68
CA LYS A 81 38.00 -11.87 -18.87
C LYS A 81 37.42 -10.65 -19.60
N GLY A 82 36.09 -10.58 -19.64
CA GLY A 82 35.37 -9.30 -19.66
C GLY A 82 34.85 -9.02 -18.25
N LYS A 83 35.40 -7.99 -17.60
CA LYS A 83 34.85 -7.43 -16.35
C LYS A 83 33.57 -6.69 -16.76
N VAL A 84 32.42 -7.33 -16.64
CA VAL A 84 31.12 -6.71 -16.97
C VAL A 84 30.89 -5.55 -15.99
N GLN A 85 30.62 -4.38 -16.55
CA GLN A 85 30.39 -3.13 -15.85
C GLN A 85 29.15 -3.27 -14.95
N MET A 86 29.33 -3.13 -13.64
CA MET A 86 28.28 -3.25 -12.60
C MET A 86 27.60 -1.91 -12.29
N SER A 87 27.66 -0.91 -13.19
CA SER A 87 27.32 0.48 -12.84
C SER A 87 26.01 1.02 -13.40
N GLU A 88 25.38 0.37 -14.39
CA GLU A 88 24.13 0.87 -15.00
C GLU A 88 22.86 0.37 -14.30
N ASP A 89 22.86 -0.85 -13.75
CA ASP A 89 21.70 -1.43 -13.07
C ASP A 89 21.26 -0.66 -11.80
N PHE A 90 22.18 0.07 -11.18
CA PHE A 90 21.89 0.80 -9.94
C PHE A 90 21.05 2.06 -10.19
N SER A 91 21.22 2.75 -11.31
CA SER A 91 20.46 3.99 -11.60
C SER A 91 19.02 3.68 -11.98
N GLU A 92 18.80 2.64 -12.80
CA GLU A 92 17.46 2.15 -13.16
C GLU A 92 16.73 1.57 -11.94
N LYS A 93 17.42 0.84 -11.06
CA LYS A 93 16.82 0.35 -9.80
C LYS A 93 16.48 1.49 -8.85
N LYS A 94 17.33 2.51 -8.71
CA LYS A 94 16.99 3.72 -7.94
C LYS A 94 15.77 4.42 -8.54
N SER A 95 15.70 4.55 -9.87
CA SER A 95 14.53 5.11 -10.58
C SER A 95 13.26 4.29 -10.35
N SER A 96 13.34 2.96 -10.38
CA SER A 96 12.22 2.05 -10.12
C SER A 96 11.70 2.17 -8.68
N ILE A 97 12.60 2.27 -7.71
CA ILE A 97 12.24 2.44 -6.30
C ILE A 97 11.57 3.79 -6.07
N VAL A 98 12.10 4.87 -6.64
CA VAL A 98 11.48 6.21 -6.56
C VAL A 98 10.06 6.21 -7.15
N LYS A 99 9.86 5.58 -8.32
CA LYS A 99 8.53 5.42 -8.93
C LYS A 99 7.59 4.61 -8.04
N LYS A 100 8.09 3.55 -7.38
CA LYS A 100 7.29 2.73 -6.48
C LYS A 100 6.84 3.50 -5.24
N LEU A 101 7.66 4.43 -4.74
CA LEU A 101 7.30 5.30 -3.61
C LEU A 101 6.24 6.32 -3.99
N PHE A 102 6.37 6.92 -5.16
CA PHE A 102 5.36 7.84 -5.70
C PHE A 102 4.01 7.14 -5.83
N LEU A 103 3.97 5.95 -6.43
CA LEU A 103 2.75 5.15 -6.55
C LEU A 103 2.15 4.76 -5.19
N MET A 104 3.00 4.51 -4.18
CA MET A 104 2.53 4.18 -2.84
C MET A 104 1.88 5.39 -2.14
N GLU A 105 2.42 6.59 -2.37
CA GLU A 105 1.84 7.85 -1.89
C GLU A 105 0.51 8.14 -2.59
N ASP A 106 0.44 7.97 -3.91
CA ASP A 106 -0.80 8.15 -4.68
C ASP A 106 -1.91 7.20 -4.20
N ILE A 107 -1.58 5.92 -3.98
CA ILE A 107 -2.54 4.93 -3.49
C ILE A 107 -3.03 5.30 -2.08
N LYS A 108 -2.15 5.81 -1.22
CA LYS A 108 -2.51 6.27 0.12
C LYS A 108 -3.47 7.46 0.03
N ASN A 109 -3.13 8.46 -0.78
CA ASN A 109 -3.94 9.67 -0.97
C ASN A 109 -5.32 9.35 -1.55
N VAL A 110 -5.40 8.48 -2.56
CA VAL A 110 -6.68 8.02 -3.13
C VAL A 110 -7.55 7.38 -2.07
N ARG A 111 -6.98 6.49 -1.24
CA ARG A 111 -7.73 5.78 -0.20
C ARG A 111 -8.21 6.72 0.90
N GLU A 112 -7.40 7.71 1.26
CA GLU A 112 -7.76 8.74 2.24
C GLU A 112 -8.93 9.61 1.71
N ASN A 113 -8.87 10.04 0.44
CA ASN A 113 -9.96 10.78 -0.20
C ASN A 113 -11.27 9.96 -0.26
N GLU A 114 -11.21 8.70 -0.66
CA GLU A 114 -12.40 7.82 -0.68
C GLU A 114 -13.02 7.62 0.72
N LEU A 115 -12.21 7.67 1.79
CA LEU A 115 -12.73 7.59 3.15
C LEU A 115 -13.42 8.88 3.56
N MET A 116 -12.82 10.03 3.23
CA MET A 116 -13.39 11.35 3.47
C MET A 116 -14.72 11.53 2.73
N ASP A 117 -14.81 11.15 1.45
CA ASP A 117 -16.04 11.25 0.66
C ASP A 117 -17.17 10.42 1.26
N ARG A 118 -16.87 9.19 1.70
CA ARG A 118 -17.83 8.32 2.40
C ARG A 118 -18.24 8.84 3.77
N GLU A 119 -17.38 9.58 4.46
CA GLU A 119 -17.73 10.21 5.73
C GLU A 119 -18.67 11.38 5.53
N LYS A 120 -18.37 12.21 4.51
CA LYS A 120 -19.21 13.32 4.10
C LYS A 120 -20.61 12.87 3.69
N GLU A 121 -20.72 11.82 2.87
CA GLU A 121 -22.02 11.26 2.48
C GLU A 121 -22.83 10.78 3.69
N ARG A 122 -22.18 10.11 4.66
CA ARG A 122 -22.83 9.70 5.92
C ARG A 122 -23.27 10.89 6.76
N GLU A 123 -22.50 11.98 6.77
CA GLU A 123 -22.87 13.21 7.47
C GLU A 123 -24.08 13.89 6.84
N GLU A 124 -24.08 14.04 5.52
CA GLU A 124 -25.23 14.56 4.76
C GLU A 124 -26.50 13.70 4.98
N GLU A 125 -26.36 12.37 5.03
CA GLU A 125 -27.47 11.47 5.33
C GLU A 125 -27.99 11.65 6.77
N ARG A 126 -27.10 11.84 7.75
CA ARG A 126 -27.49 12.12 9.14
C ARG A 126 -28.21 13.46 9.25
N GLU A 127 -27.73 14.50 8.58
CA GLU A 127 -28.39 15.80 8.54
C GLU A 127 -29.78 15.71 7.91
N HIS A 128 -29.91 14.99 6.80
CA HIS A 128 -31.19 14.78 6.13
C HIS A 128 -32.17 14.02 7.04
N ARG A 129 -31.70 12.96 7.70
CA ARG A 129 -32.49 12.21 8.69
C ARG A 129 -32.92 13.10 9.85
N ALA A 130 -32.02 13.94 10.37
CA ALA A 130 -32.34 14.88 11.44
C ALA A 130 -33.44 15.86 11.01
N LYS A 131 -33.31 16.48 9.82
CA LYS A 131 -34.34 17.39 9.26
C LYS A 131 -35.70 16.70 9.14
N ILE A 132 -35.75 15.45 8.68
CA ILE A 132 -36.99 14.67 8.61
C ILE A 132 -37.60 14.46 10.00
N MET A 133 -36.78 14.11 11.00
CA MET A 133 -37.26 13.92 12.37
C MET A 133 -37.87 15.21 12.92
N THR A 134 -37.25 16.37 12.67
CA THR A 134 -37.78 17.67 13.10
C THR A 134 -39.11 18.00 12.43
N ILE A 135 -39.25 17.71 11.13
CA ILE A 135 -40.50 17.95 10.40
C ILE A 135 -41.63 17.08 10.97
N LYS A 136 -41.36 15.79 11.20
CA LYS A 136 -42.36 14.87 11.79
C LYS A 136 -42.77 15.28 13.19
N GLU A 137 -41.82 15.72 14.02
CA GLU A 137 -42.10 16.24 15.36
C GLU A 137 -43.03 17.46 15.30
N ASN A 138 -42.74 18.41 14.40
CA ASN A 138 -43.58 19.59 14.21
C ASN A 138 -44.99 19.22 13.72
N GLU A 139 -45.12 18.28 12.79
CA GLU A 139 -46.42 17.77 12.32
C GLU A 139 -47.23 17.15 13.47
N LEU A 140 -46.59 16.35 14.33
CA LEU A 140 -47.24 15.76 15.50
C LEU A 140 -47.71 16.82 16.50
N GLN A 141 -46.90 17.85 16.75
CA GLN A 141 -47.28 18.97 17.61
C GLN A 141 -48.49 19.73 17.05
N ILE A 142 -48.53 19.98 15.73
CA ILE A 142 -49.68 20.62 15.08
C ILE A 142 -50.93 19.75 15.20
N GLN A 143 -50.84 18.44 14.94
CA GLN A 143 -51.98 17.53 15.08
C GLN A 143 -52.50 17.47 16.53
N ALA A 144 -51.60 17.43 17.52
CA ALA A 144 -51.97 17.46 18.93
C ALA A 144 -52.71 18.76 19.30
N ALA A 145 -52.20 19.91 18.84
CA ALA A 145 -52.81 21.22 19.11
C ALA A 145 -54.21 21.35 18.47
N MET A 146 -54.40 20.87 17.25
CA MET A 146 -55.73 20.85 16.61
C MET A 146 -56.72 20.01 17.40
N LYS A 147 -56.33 18.80 17.82
CA LYS A 147 -57.19 17.89 18.59
C LYS A 147 -57.55 18.47 19.96
N GLU A 148 -56.64 19.21 20.59
CA GLU A 148 -56.90 19.88 21.87
C GLU A 148 -57.90 21.05 21.73
N GLN A 149 -57.92 21.76 20.58
CA GLN A 149 -58.94 22.78 20.30
C GLN A 149 -60.32 22.16 20.04
N GLU A 150 -60.40 21.06 19.29
CA GLU A 150 -61.65 20.34 19.05
C GLU A 150 -62.30 19.84 20.36
N LEU A 151 -61.49 19.33 21.31
CA LEU A 151 -61.98 18.87 22.62
C LEU A 151 -62.48 20.01 23.53
N LYS A 152 -62.12 21.26 23.26
CA LYS A 152 -62.52 22.44 24.03
C LYS A 152 -63.79 23.13 23.45
N THR A 153 -64.31 22.63 22.34
CA THR A 153 -65.50 23.16 21.65
C THR A 153 -66.69 22.22 21.86
#